data_AF-A0A7C2J5W0-F1
#
_entry.id   AF-A0A7C2J5W0-F1
#
_cell.length_a   1.000
_cell.length_b   1.000
_cell.length_c   1.000
_cell.angle_alpha   90.00
_cell.angle_beta   90.00
_cell.angle_gamma   90.00
#
_symmetry.space_group_name_H-M   'P 1'
#
loop_
_entity.id
_entity.type
_entity.pdbx_description
1 polymer ?
#
loop_
_entity_poly.entity_id
_entity_poly.type
_entity_poly.pdbx_seq_one_letter_code
_entity_poly.pdbx_strand_id
1 'polypeptide(L)'
;MERRMLRIDEVQAIPSGLGFRWAAVGPFRLMDLGGLATFRSMASYLYPELSRDQEPQPTPASKMAARETGVATRQGFYAYPPGGAEAALAARDARLFERPEVAALGSVMLLGEPTGRKSDAA
;
A
#
# COMPACT_ATOMS: atom_id res chain seq x y z
N MET A 1 -13.97 19.98 -11.91
CA MET A 1 -12.77 19.84 -11.06
C MET A 1 -11.56 19.93 -11.95
N GLU A 2 -10.66 20.86 -11.68
CA GLU A 2 -9.40 20.99 -12.38
C GLU A 2 -8.44 19.89 -11.89
N ARG A 3 -8.08 18.94 -12.77
CA ARG A 3 -7.11 17.88 -12.43
C ARG A 3 -5.71 18.46 -12.60
N ARG A 4 -5.14 18.95 -11.50
CA ARG A 4 -3.71 19.27 -11.47
C ARG A 4 -2.91 17.96 -11.50
N MET A 5 -2.22 17.74 -12.61
CA MET A 5 -1.24 16.65 -12.72
C MET A 5 -0.01 16.97 -11.86
N LEU A 6 0.62 15.93 -11.29
CA LEU A 6 1.89 16.08 -10.58
C LEU A 6 2.95 16.66 -11.52
N ARG A 7 3.72 17.62 -11.02
CA ARG A 7 4.91 18.10 -11.73
C ARG A 7 6.04 17.09 -11.65
N ILE A 8 7.02 17.19 -12.55
CA ILE A 8 8.17 16.28 -12.63
C ILE A 8 8.93 16.18 -11.30
N ASP A 9 9.08 17.30 -10.58
CA ASP A 9 9.70 17.36 -9.25
C ASP A 9 8.91 16.58 -8.19
N GLU A 10 7.57 16.52 -8.33
CA GLU A 10 6.67 15.86 -7.38
C GLU A 10 6.56 14.34 -7.63
N VAL A 11 6.89 13.87 -8.85
CA VAL A 11 6.94 12.44 -9.19
C VAL A 11 7.98 11.66 -8.37
N GLN A 12 8.94 12.36 -7.76
CA GLN A 12 9.95 11.76 -6.87
C GLN A 12 9.36 11.11 -5.61
N ALA A 13 8.09 11.35 -5.30
CA ALA A 13 7.36 10.62 -4.26
C ALA A 13 7.05 9.15 -4.66
N ILE A 14 7.05 8.80 -5.96
CA ILE A 14 6.73 7.44 -6.41
C ILE A 14 7.84 6.44 -6.05
N PRO A 15 9.13 6.67 -6.35
CA PRO A 15 10.20 5.75 -5.97
C PRO A 15 10.30 5.56 -4.46
N SER A 16 10.18 6.63 -3.68
CA SER A 16 10.27 6.61 -2.21
C SER A 16 9.03 6.04 -1.53
N GLY A 17 7.85 6.16 -2.16
CA GLY A 17 6.59 5.67 -1.64
C GLY A 17 6.20 4.28 -2.17
N LEU A 18 5.71 4.23 -3.41
CA LEU A 18 5.15 3.02 -4.03
C LEU A 18 6.24 2.06 -4.49
N GLY A 19 7.26 2.57 -5.18
CA GLY A 19 8.37 1.77 -5.71
C GLY A 19 9.10 1.02 -4.59
N PHE A 20 9.43 1.72 -3.50
CA PHE A 20 10.07 1.13 -2.34
C PHE A 20 9.23 0.02 -1.69
N ARG A 21 7.92 0.24 -1.47
CA ARG A 21 7.04 -0.77 -0.88
C ARG A 21 6.90 -2.01 -1.76
N TRP A 22 6.81 -1.83 -3.08
CA TRP A 22 6.77 -2.95 -4.01
C TRP A 22 8.09 -3.70 -4.09
N ALA A 23 9.23 -3.02 -4.04
CA ALA A 23 10.54 -3.67 -3.99
C ALA A 23 10.71 -4.49 -2.70
N ALA A 24 10.28 -3.97 -1.56
CA ALA A 24 10.39 -4.65 -0.27
C ALA A 24 9.48 -5.88 -0.16
N VAL A 25 8.22 -5.76 -0.57
CA VAL A 25 7.17 -6.74 -0.23
C VAL A 25 6.62 -7.48 -1.44
N GLY A 26 6.62 -6.85 -2.61
CA GLY A 26 5.91 -7.28 -3.80
C GLY A 26 4.43 -6.84 -3.81
N PRO A 27 3.87 -6.48 -4.98
CA PRO A 27 2.53 -5.92 -5.09
C PRO A 27 1.42 -6.90 -4.67
N PHE A 28 1.54 -8.19 -5.02
CA PHE A 28 0.52 -9.20 -4.68
C PHE A 28 0.52 -9.58 -3.20
N ARG A 29 1.69 -9.54 -2.55
CA ARG A 29 1.77 -9.77 -1.11
C ARG A 29 1.22 -8.57 -0.34
N LEU A 30 1.46 -7.34 -0.82
CA LEU A 30 0.73 -6.16 -0.31
C LEU A 30 -0.78 -6.32 -0.46
N MET A 31 -1.23 -6.88 -1.59
CA MET A 31 -2.64 -7.13 -1.86
C MET A 31 -3.25 -8.13 -0.87
N ASP A 32 -2.56 -9.23 -0.59
CA ASP A 32 -2.98 -10.21 0.41
C ASP A 32 -2.98 -9.64 1.83
N LEU A 33 -2.00 -8.79 2.16
CA LEU A 33 -1.90 -8.13 3.47
C LEU A 33 -3.01 -7.10 3.68
N GLY A 34 -3.37 -6.34 2.63
CA GLY A 34 -4.45 -5.35 2.67
C GLY A 34 -5.85 -5.93 2.45
N GLY A 35 -5.93 -7.17 1.99
CA GLY A 35 -7.18 -7.89 1.73
C GLY A 35 -7.78 -7.56 0.36
N LEU A 36 -8.15 -8.60 -0.39
CA LEU A 36 -8.61 -8.48 -1.77
C LEU A 36 -9.92 -7.67 -1.91
N ALA A 37 -10.75 -7.64 -0.86
CA ALA A 37 -11.96 -6.83 -0.81
C ALA A 37 -11.66 -5.32 -0.87
N THR A 38 -10.61 -4.87 -0.17
CA THR A 38 -10.16 -3.47 -0.19
C THR A 38 -9.73 -3.08 -1.60
N PHE A 39 -8.94 -3.93 -2.25
CA PHE A 39 -8.46 -3.69 -3.61
C PHE A 39 -9.58 -3.71 -4.64
N ARG A 40 -10.58 -4.58 -4.49
CA ARG A 40 -11.80 -4.53 -5.31
C ARG A 40 -12.55 -3.21 -5.15
N SER A 41 -12.74 -2.76 -3.92
CA SER A 41 -13.44 -1.50 -3.65
C SER A 41 -12.72 -0.34 -4.34
N MET A 42 -11.40 -0.23 -4.16
CA MET A 42 -10.57 0.76 -4.87
C MET A 42 -10.69 0.63 -6.39
N ALA A 43 -10.56 -0.59 -6.93
CA ALA A 43 -10.62 -0.83 -8.37
C ALA A 43 -11.99 -0.43 -8.97
N SER A 44 -13.10 -0.71 -8.28
CA SER A 44 -14.44 -0.37 -8.80
C SER A 44 -14.66 1.13 -9.00
N TYR A 45 -13.98 1.98 -8.23
CA TYR A 45 -14.05 3.42 -8.36
C TYR A 45 -12.94 3.98 -9.27
N LEU A 46 -11.73 3.44 -9.16
CA LEU A 46 -10.54 4.02 -9.78
C LEU A 46 -10.32 3.55 -11.23
N TYR A 47 -10.61 2.28 -11.54
CA TYR A 47 -10.31 1.71 -12.87
C TYR A 47 -11.08 2.35 -14.02
N PRO A 48 -12.37 2.75 -13.87
CA PRO A 48 -13.08 3.46 -14.93
C PRO A 48 -12.39 4.77 -15.37
N GLU A 49 -11.60 5.39 -14.49
CA GLU A 49 -10.85 6.62 -14.78
C GLU A 49 -9.41 6.34 -15.26
N LEU A 50 -8.88 5.13 -15.03
CA LEU A 50 -7.47 4.78 -15.31
C LEU A 50 -7.28 3.79 -16.46
N SER A 51 -8.26 2.96 -16.76
CA SER A 51 -8.16 1.87 -17.73
C SER A 51 -9.18 2.01 -18.84
N ARG A 52 -8.80 1.58 -20.04
CA ARG A 52 -9.72 1.40 -21.18
C ARG A 52 -10.19 -0.04 -21.35
N ASP A 53 -9.66 -0.95 -20.53
CA ASP A 53 -10.02 -2.36 -20.60
C ASP A 53 -11.45 -2.54 -20.10
N GLN A 54 -12.23 -3.31 -20.86
CA GLN A 54 -13.66 -3.53 -20.57
C GLN A 54 -13.90 -4.73 -19.65
N GLU A 55 -12.88 -5.56 -19.41
CA GLU A 55 -12.97 -6.75 -18.58
C GLU A 55 -11.88 -6.78 -17.50
N PRO A 56 -12.21 -7.12 -16.24
CA PRO A 56 -11.22 -7.28 -15.20
C PRO A 56 -10.29 -8.46 -15.50
N GLN A 57 -9.03 -8.36 -15.07
CA GLN A 57 -8.11 -9.49 -15.09
C GLN A 57 -8.79 -10.71 -14.41
N PRO A 58 -8.73 -11.94 -14.97
CA PRO A 58 -9.46 -13.09 -14.43
C PRO A 58 -9.04 -13.44 -12.99
N THR A 59 -7.76 -13.22 -12.67
CA THR A 59 -7.12 -13.74 -11.46
C THR A 59 -7.71 -13.21 -10.14
N PRO A 60 -7.96 -11.90 -9.95
CA PRO A 60 -8.55 -11.40 -8.70
C PRO A 60 -10.02 -11.82 -8.52
N ALA A 61 -10.80 -11.89 -9.61
CA ALA A 61 -12.20 -12.28 -9.56
C ALA A 61 -12.36 -13.74 -9.10
N SER A 62 -11.58 -14.65 -9.69
CA SER A 62 -11.58 -16.07 -9.30
C SER A 62 -11.18 -16.28 -7.84
N LYS A 63 -10.18 -15.54 -7.35
CA LYS A 63 -9.73 -15.65 -5.96
C LYS A 63 -10.79 -15.22 -4.95
N MET A 64 -11.50 -14.13 -5.23
CA MET A 64 -12.63 -13.73 -4.38
C MET A 64 -13.76 -14.76 -4.38
N ALA A 65 -14.10 -15.34 -5.54
CA ALA A 65 -15.11 -16.39 -5.64
C ALA A 65 -14.72 -17.61 -4.80
N ALA A 66 -13.43 -17.95 -4.76
CA ALA A 66 -12.87 -19.01 -3.94
C ALA A 66 -12.66 -18.65 -2.44
N ARG A 67 -13.03 -17.43 -2.01
CA ARG A 67 -12.72 -16.87 -0.67
C ARG A 67 -11.22 -16.85 -0.34
N GLU A 68 -10.37 -16.81 -1.35
CA GLU A 68 -8.92 -16.66 -1.23
C GLU A 68 -8.56 -15.17 -1.22
N THR A 69 -8.96 -14.48 -0.16
CA THR A 69 -8.90 -13.00 -0.10
C THR A 69 -7.67 -12.42 0.59
N GLY A 70 -6.67 -13.24 0.90
CA GLY A 70 -5.41 -12.80 1.50
C GLY A 70 -5.16 -13.42 2.87
N VAL A 71 -4.47 -12.67 3.72
CA VAL A 71 -3.96 -13.15 5.01
C VAL A 71 -5.08 -13.55 5.96
N ALA A 72 -6.18 -12.78 5.99
CA ALA A 72 -7.33 -13.07 6.85
C ALA A 72 -7.99 -14.43 6.57
N THR A 73 -7.91 -14.90 5.32
CA THR A 73 -8.44 -16.21 4.91
C THR A 73 -7.37 -17.29 4.84
N ARG A 74 -6.14 -16.99 5.29
CA ARG A 74 -4.95 -17.85 5.20
C ARG A 74 -4.55 -18.27 3.78
N GLN A 75 -5.19 -17.68 2.77
CA GLN A 75 -4.96 -17.95 1.36
C GLN A 75 -5.36 -16.71 0.56
N GLY A 76 -4.45 -16.26 -0.31
CA GLY A 76 -4.65 -15.21 -1.29
C GLY A 76 -3.87 -15.54 -2.56
N PHE A 77 -3.06 -14.62 -3.05
CA PHE A 77 -1.99 -14.93 -4.02
C PHE A 77 -0.95 -15.88 -3.43
N TYR A 78 -0.70 -15.80 -2.12
CA TYR A 78 0.17 -16.71 -1.37
C TYR A 78 -0.61 -17.52 -0.34
N ALA A 79 -0.08 -18.68 0.02
CA ALA A 79 -0.57 -19.47 1.15
C ALA A 79 0.04 -18.94 2.45
N TYR A 80 -0.78 -18.85 3.50
CA TYR A 80 -0.38 -18.39 4.82
C TYR A 80 -0.66 -19.50 5.84
N PRO A 81 0.29 -20.41 6.09
CA PRO A 81 0.17 -21.42 7.14
C PRO A 81 0.02 -20.76 8.52
N PRO A 82 -0.29 -21.50 9.60
CA PRO A 82 -0.30 -20.96 10.95
C PRO A 82 1.00 -20.17 11.25
N GLY A 83 0.90 -18.93 11.71
CA GLY A 83 2.04 -18.02 11.91
C GLY A 83 2.54 -17.30 10.64
N GLY A 84 2.02 -17.64 9.47
CA GLY A 84 2.45 -17.08 8.18
C GLY A 84 2.06 -15.61 7.98
N ALA A 85 0.99 -15.17 8.64
CA ALA A 85 0.56 -13.77 8.65
C ALA A 85 1.60 -12.90 9.36
N GLU A 86 1.96 -13.30 10.57
CA GLU A 86 2.94 -12.67 11.45
C GLU A 86 4.32 -12.68 10.80
N ALA A 87 4.73 -13.81 10.20
CA ALA A 87 5.99 -13.90 9.47
C ALA A 87 6.02 -12.97 8.25
N ALA A 88 4.90 -12.84 7.50
CA ALA A 88 4.83 -11.93 6.36
C ALA A 88 4.89 -10.45 6.78
N LEU A 89 4.25 -10.10 7.90
CA LEU A 89 4.32 -8.75 8.49
C LEU A 89 5.73 -8.45 9.00
N ALA A 90 6.34 -9.37 9.74
CA ALA A 90 7.71 -9.21 10.24
C ALA A 90 8.72 -9.07 9.11
N ALA A 91 8.62 -9.89 8.05
CA ALA A 91 9.49 -9.78 6.89
C ALA A 91 9.30 -8.47 6.11
N ARG A 92 8.07 -7.96 6.01
CA ARG A 92 7.80 -6.63 5.46
C ARG A 92 8.48 -5.56 6.32
N ASP A 93 8.24 -5.59 7.62
CA ASP A 93 8.71 -4.56 8.54
C ASP A 93 10.22 -4.53 8.60
N ALA A 94 10.87 -5.69 8.65
CA ALA A 94 12.31 -5.83 8.48
C ALA A 94 12.78 -5.11 7.20
N ARG A 95 12.22 -5.42 6.03
CA ARG A 95 12.67 -4.81 4.77
C ARG A 95 12.36 -3.32 4.65
N LEU A 96 11.30 -2.83 5.29
CA LEU A 96 10.94 -1.42 5.28
C LEU A 96 11.75 -0.61 6.30
N PHE A 97 12.13 -1.19 7.43
CA PHE A 97 12.70 -0.47 8.57
C PHE A 97 14.15 -0.85 8.92
N GLU A 98 14.74 -1.92 8.36
CA GLU A 98 16.15 -2.28 8.55
C GLU A 98 17.13 -1.31 7.86
N ARG A 99 16.63 -0.40 7.01
CA ARG A 99 17.41 0.73 6.51
C ARG A 99 17.26 1.93 7.45
N PRO A 100 18.34 2.42 8.12
CA PRO A 100 18.26 3.56 9.03
C PRO A 100 17.75 4.86 8.37
N GLU A 101 17.90 4.97 7.04
CA GLU A 101 17.37 6.07 6.22
C GLU A 101 15.82 6.13 6.18
N VAL A 102 15.15 4.98 6.28
CA VAL A 102 13.68 4.87 6.19
C VAL A 102 13.01 4.96 7.56
N ALA A 103 13.70 4.52 8.62
CA ALA A 103 13.27 4.75 9.99
C ALA A 103 13.08 6.26 10.29
N ALA A 104 13.97 7.11 9.75
CA ALA A 104 13.88 8.57 9.87
C ALA A 104 12.65 9.17 9.15
N LEU A 105 12.26 8.61 7.99
CA LEU A 105 11.05 9.03 7.25
C LEU A 105 9.75 8.57 7.94
N GLY A 106 9.77 7.40 8.60
CA GLY A 106 8.65 6.92 9.41
C GLY A 106 8.34 7.83 10.60
N SER A 107 9.35 8.40 11.24
CA SER A 107 9.20 9.36 12.35
C SER A 107 8.59 10.70 11.90
N VAL A 108 8.95 11.18 10.71
CA VAL A 108 8.42 12.45 10.14
C VAL A 108 6.97 12.32 9.67
N MET A 109 6.54 11.12 9.23
CA MET A 109 5.16 10.92 8.74
C MET A 109 4.15 10.62 9.87
N LEU A 110 4.59 10.08 11.01
CA LEU A 110 3.73 9.79 12.17
C LEU A 110 3.58 10.96 13.15
N LEU A 111 4.53 11.90 13.13
CA LEU A 111 4.43 13.13 13.92
C LEU A 111 4.06 14.25 12.96
N GLY A 112 2.77 14.49 12.79
CA GLY A 112 2.32 15.78 12.29
C GLY A 112 3.00 16.87 13.10
N GLU A 113 3.77 17.72 12.43
CA GLU A 113 4.51 18.81 13.06
C GLU A 113 3.61 19.55 14.05
N PRO A 114 4.02 19.76 15.32
CA PRO A 114 3.25 20.58 16.23
C PRO A 114 3.22 21.99 15.66
N THR A 115 2.06 22.39 15.13
CA THR A 115 1.79 23.77 14.73
C THR A 115 2.23 24.70 15.85
N GLY A 116 3.24 25.50 15.54
CA GLY A 116 3.96 26.34 16.48
C GLY A 116 3.04 27.24 17.30
N ARG A 117 3.28 27.25 18.60
CA ARG A 117 2.84 28.26 19.54
C ARG A 117 3.33 29.63 19.06
N LYS A 118 2.43 30.52 18.63
CA LYS A 118 2.72 31.96 18.62
C LYS A 118 2.58 32.48 20.05
N SER A 119 3.70 32.69 20.70
CA SER A 119 3.84 33.70 21.74
C SER A 119 4.41 34.95 21.07
N ASP A 120 3.62 36.01 21.01
CA ASP A 120 4.05 37.41 20.95
C ASP A 120 2.83 38.20 21.48
N ALA A 121 2.88 38.62 22.75
CA ALA A 121 3.35 39.94 23.18
C ALA A 121 2.34 41.04 22.80
N ALA A 122 1.58 41.48 23.81
CA ALA A 122 0.93 42.78 23.91
C ALA A 122 1.14 43.29 25.35
#